data_AF-A0A959HII8-F1
#
_entry.id   AF-A0A959HII8-F1
#
_cell.length_a   1.000
_cell.length_b   1.000
_cell.length_c   1.000
_cell.angle_alpha   90.00
_cell.angle_beta   90.00
_cell.angle_gamma   90.00
#
_symmetry.space_group_name_H-M   'P 1'
#
loop_
_entity.id
_entity.type
_entity.pdbx_description
1 polymer ?
#
loop_
_entity_poly.entity_id
_entity_poly.type
_entity_poly.pdbx_seq_one_letter_code
_entity_poly.pdbx_strand_id
1 'polypeptide(L)'
;MESILKKDIGGFLSRLETEYHIIRKVRPIFSKPGGRNVKYEIEDNFLHFWFRFIYKNKGAVEIGNFEYLKSLVLRDLPTYSGRFLEKYFTEKLAMSGNWSEIGSYWEKGFKNQIDIVAVNHLEKTALFAEVKRNEKHYSEHQLRIKAQSLLRKLSGYELDYLGLSLKDL
;
A
#
# COMPACT_ATOMS: atom_id res chain seq x y z
N MET A 1 -13.83 -7.82 13.37
CA MET A 1 -14.80 -7.02 12.58
C MET A 1 -16.20 -7.61 12.67
N GLU A 2 -16.41 -8.90 12.38
CA GLU A 2 -17.73 -9.56 12.54
C GLU A 2 -18.29 -9.49 13.96
N SER A 3 -17.44 -9.65 14.98
CA SER A 3 -17.83 -9.53 16.40
C SER A 3 -18.37 -8.13 16.78
N ILE A 4 -18.02 -7.08 16.01
CA ILE A 4 -18.49 -5.71 16.26
C ILE A 4 -19.81 -5.45 15.51
N LEU A 5 -19.95 -6.01 14.31
CA LEU A 5 -21.10 -5.79 13.43
C LEU A 5 -22.25 -6.80 13.62
N LYS A 6 -22.01 -7.91 14.35
CA LYS A 6 -22.94 -9.05 14.52
C LYS A 6 -23.55 -9.55 13.20
N LYS A 7 -22.84 -9.38 12.10
CA LYS A 7 -23.23 -9.80 10.75
C LYS A 7 -22.04 -10.44 10.07
N ASP A 8 -22.32 -11.50 9.30
CA ASP A 8 -21.35 -12.07 8.38
C ASP A 8 -21.03 -11.03 7.30
N ILE A 9 -19.76 -10.64 7.21
CA ILE A 9 -19.26 -9.69 6.22
C ILE A 9 -18.48 -10.39 5.11
N GLY A 10 -18.22 -11.70 5.24
CA GLY A 10 -17.45 -12.48 4.28
C GLY A 10 -18.09 -12.48 2.90
N GLY A 11 -19.41 -12.68 2.83
CA GLY A 11 -20.16 -12.62 1.57
C GLY A 11 -20.06 -11.25 0.89
N PHE A 12 -20.21 -10.15 1.64
CA PHE A 12 -20.11 -8.79 1.09
C PHE A 12 -18.69 -8.48 0.58
N LEU A 13 -17.66 -8.82 1.36
CA LEU A 13 -16.27 -8.63 0.96
C LEU A 13 -15.94 -9.45 -0.28
N SER A 14 -16.47 -10.67 -0.39
CA SER A 14 -16.29 -11.51 -1.57
C SER A 14 -16.89 -10.87 -2.82
N ARG A 15 -18.12 -10.32 -2.75
CA ARG A 15 -18.74 -9.65 -3.90
C ARG A 15 -17.98 -8.37 -4.28
N LEU A 16 -17.62 -7.54 -3.30
CA LEU A 16 -16.84 -6.32 -3.53
C LEU A 16 -15.49 -6.59 -4.21
N GLU A 17 -14.87 -7.74 -3.92
CA GLU A 17 -13.60 -8.16 -4.53
C GLU A 17 -13.77 -8.80 -5.91
N THR A 18 -14.68 -9.77 -6.02
CA THR A 18 -14.73 -10.68 -7.18
C THR A 18 -15.76 -10.30 -8.24
N GLU A 19 -16.86 -9.64 -7.85
CA GLU A 19 -17.92 -9.23 -8.78
C GLU A 19 -17.77 -7.77 -9.20
N TYR A 20 -17.45 -6.89 -8.24
CA TYR A 20 -17.41 -5.44 -8.49
C TYR A 20 -16.00 -4.88 -8.68
N HIS A 21 -14.96 -5.63 -8.33
CA HIS A 21 -13.56 -5.18 -8.38
C HIS A 21 -13.33 -3.80 -7.72
N ILE A 22 -14.08 -3.54 -6.63
CA ILE A 22 -13.97 -2.28 -5.88
C ILE A 22 -12.86 -2.38 -4.84
N ILE A 23 -12.68 -3.57 -4.28
CA ILE A 23 -11.65 -3.84 -3.28
C ILE A 23 -10.76 -4.99 -3.72
N ARG A 24 -9.55 -5.03 -3.18
CA ARG A 24 -8.61 -6.15 -3.35
C ARG A 24 -8.11 -6.65 -2.00
N LYS A 25 -7.81 -7.94 -1.91
CA LYS A 25 -7.03 -8.51 -0.79
C LYS A 25 -5.55 -8.24 -1.00
N VAL A 26 -4.93 -7.59 -0.01
CA VAL A 26 -3.48 -7.40 0.06
C VAL A 26 -2.93 -8.29 1.17
N ARG A 27 -1.85 -9.01 0.88
CA ARG A 27 -1.13 -9.84 1.84
C ARG A 27 0.34 -9.43 1.90
N PRO A 28 1.04 -9.65 3.02
CA PRO A 28 2.48 -9.49 3.03
C PRO A 28 3.11 -10.38 1.96
N ILE A 29 4.13 -9.88 1.29
CA ILE A 29 4.99 -10.70 0.43
C ILE A 29 5.52 -11.91 1.21
N PHE A 30 5.69 -13.06 0.54
CA PHE A 30 6.06 -14.34 1.16
C PHE A 30 5.07 -14.88 2.20
N SER A 31 3.82 -14.42 2.21
CA SER A 31 2.76 -15.01 3.02
C SER A 31 2.32 -16.35 2.44
N LYS A 32 2.00 -17.32 3.30
CA LYS A 32 1.46 -18.61 2.84
C LYS A 32 0.09 -18.41 2.20
N PRO A 33 -0.24 -19.14 1.11
CA PRO A 33 -1.60 -19.21 0.58
C PRO A 33 -2.60 -19.53 1.71
N GLY A 34 -3.74 -18.83 1.73
CA GLY A 34 -4.77 -19.03 2.75
C GLY A 34 -4.46 -18.40 4.13
N GLY A 35 -3.36 -17.68 4.29
CA GLY A 35 -3.04 -16.96 5.52
C GLY A 35 -4.12 -15.94 5.91
N ARG A 36 -4.44 -15.85 7.20
CA ARG A 36 -5.45 -14.92 7.76
C ARG A 36 -4.97 -13.48 7.90
N ASN A 37 -3.68 -13.20 7.67
CA ASN A 37 -3.13 -11.84 7.73
C ASN A 37 -3.39 -11.10 6.40
N VAL A 38 -4.65 -10.68 6.21
CA VAL A 38 -5.14 -10.04 4.99
C VAL A 38 -5.61 -8.63 5.32
N LYS A 39 -5.25 -7.66 4.47
CA LYS A 39 -5.87 -6.35 4.41
C LYS A 39 -6.80 -6.29 3.21
N TYR A 40 -7.88 -5.53 3.32
CA TYR A 40 -8.67 -5.12 2.17
C TYR A 40 -8.36 -3.67 1.86
N GLU A 41 -8.19 -3.35 0.59
CA GLU A 41 -7.98 -1.99 0.12
C GLU A 41 -8.98 -1.67 -0.99
N ILE A 42 -9.48 -0.43 -1.04
CA ILE A 42 -10.21 0.08 -2.21
C ILE A 42 -9.21 0.25 -3.36
N GLU A 43 -9.43 -0.50 -4.44
CA GLU A 43 -8.53 -0.55 -5.59
C GLU A 43 -8.66 0.68 -6.49
N ASP A 44 -9.89 1.18 -6.64
CA ASP A 44 -10.20 2.32 -7.48
C ASP A 44 -9.82 3.66 -6.83
N ASN A 45 -9.04 4.46 -7.57
CA ASN A 45 -8.51 5.73 -7.10
C ASN A 45 -9.63 6.78 -6.90
N PHE A 46 -10.65 6.77 -7.76
CA PHE A 46 -11.78 7.70 -7.68
C PHE A 46 -12.66 7.40 -6.46
N LEU A 47 -13.06 6.14 -6.25
CA LEU A 47 -13.86 5.72 -5.11
C LEU A 47 -13.14 6.00 -3.80
N HIS A 48 -11.83 5.75 -3.72
CA HIS A 48 -11.10 6.08 -2.51
C HIS A 48 -11.05 7.59 -2.25
N PHE A 49 -10.87 8.43 -3.29
CA PHE A 49 -11.00 9.89 -3.16
C PHE A 49 -12.39 10.30 -2.71
N TRP A 50 -13.42 9.73 -3.34
CA TRP A 50 -14.82 10.01 -3.06
C TRP A 50 -15.18 9.68 -1.62
N PHE A 51 -14.84 8.48 -1.12
CA PHE A 51 -15.10 8.11 0.27
C PHE A 51 -14.33 8.99 1.27
N ARG A 52 -13.09 9.36 0.95
CA ARG A 52 -12.24 10.17 1.84
C ARG A 52 -12.71 11.61 1.96
N PHE A 53 -13.06 12.25 0.85
CA PHE A 53 -13.26 13.70 0.79
C PHE A 53 -14.70 14.11 0.47
N ILE A 54 -15.37 13.40 -0.43
CA ILE A 54 -16.72 13.79 -0.89
C ILE A 54 -17.78 13.23 0.06
N TYR A 55 -17.82 11.90 0.24
CA TYR A 55 -18.77 11.23 1.12
C TYR A 55 -18.68 11.71 2.57
N LYS A 56 -17.46 11.92 3.07
CA LYS A 56 -17.22 12.41 4.44
C LYS A 56 -17.75 13.83 4.66
N ASN A 57 -17.83 14.64 3.61
CA ASN A 57 -18.20 16.05 3.68
C ASN A 57 -19.44 16.36 2.82
N LYS A 58 -20.39 15.42 2.73
CA LYS A 58 -21.61 15.56 1.91
C LYS A 58 -22.37 16.87 2.14
N GLY A 59 -22.50 17.31 3.40
CA GLY A 59 -23.18 18.57 3.70
C GLY A 59 -22.55 19.78 2.98
N ALA A 60 -21.22 19.83 2.88
CA ALA A 60 -20.53 20.90 2.13
C ALA A 60 -20.75 20.78 0.62
N VAL A 61 -20.88 19.56 0.09
CA VAL A 61 -21.22 19.30 -1.32
C VAL A 61 -22.64 19.77 -1.62
N GLU A 62 -23.60 19.42 -0.77
CA GLU A 62 -25.03 19.72 -0.93
C GLU A 62 -25.32 21.22 -0.95
N ILE A 63 -24.60 22.00 -0.13
CA ILE A 63 -24.72 23.47 -0.11
C ILE A 63 -23.80 24.18 -1.12
N GLY A 64 -23.07 23.44 -1.96
CA GLY A 64 -22.19 23.99 -2.98
C GLY A 64 -20.91 24.67 -2.45
N ASN A 65 -20.48 24.39 -1.22
CA ASN A 65 -19.29 24.99 -0.61
C ASN A 65 -18.00 24.28 -1.07
N PHE A 66 -17.68 24.41 -2.36
CA PHE A 66 -16.55 23.73 -2.98
C PHE A 66 -15.19 24.31 -2.58
N GLU A 67 -15.10 25.59 -2.23
CA GLU A 67 -13.85 26.19 -1.73
C GLU A 67 -13.45 25.61 -0.38
N TYR A 68 -14.41 25.39 0.53
CA TYR A 68 -14.17 24.66 1.76
C TYR A 68 -13.64 23.25 1.48
N LEU A 69 -14.28 22.51 0.57
CA LEU A 69 -13.85 21.15 0.19
C LEU A 69 -12.43 21.16 -0.41
N LYS A 70 -12.13 22.10 -1.30
CA LYS A 70 -10.81 22.27 -1.90
C LYS A 70 -9.74 22.53 -0.83
N SER A 71 -10.01 23.42 0.12
CA SER A 71 -9.07 23.68 1.23
C SER A 71 -8.82 22.44 2.08
N LEU A 72 -9.87 21.66 2.36
CA LEU A 72 -9.79 20.39 3.08
C LEU A 72 -8.93 19.36 2.35
N VAL A 73 -9.17 19.21 1.04
CA VAL A 73 -8.40 18.29 0.19
C VAL A 73 -6.93 18.70 0.19
N LEU A 74 -6.62 19.97 -0.09
CA LEU A 74 -5.23 20.44 -0.17
C LEU A 74 -4.47 20.26 1.15
N ARG A 75 -5.13 20.51 2.29
CA ARG A 75 -4.55 20.31 3.62
C ARG A 75 -4.19 18.84 3.88
N ASP A 76 -5.07 17.92 3.53
CA ASP A 76 -4.92 16.48 3.81
C ASP A 76 -4.19 15.73 2.68
N LEU A 77 -4.02 16.34 1.51
CA LEU A 77 -3.41 15.74 0.32
C LEU A 77 -2.03 15.14 0.60
N PRO A 78 -1.13 15.77 1.39
CA PRO A 78 0.15 15.17 1.70
C PRO A 78 0.01 13.80 2.36
N THR A 79 -0.83 13.65 3.38
CA THR A 79 -1.01 12.36 4.04
C THR A 79 -1.76 11.37 3.14
N TYR A 80 -2.76 11.85 2.39
CA TYR A 80 -3.59 11.01 1.53
C TYR A 80 -2.83 10.39 0.34
N SER A 81 -1.90 11.14 -0.24
CA SER A 81 -1.21 10.76 -1.48
C SER A 81 -0.09 9.74 -1.30
N GLY A 82 0.38 9.47 -0.06
CA GLY A 82 1.48 8.53 0.20
C GLY A 82 1.24 7.15 -0.41
N ARG A 83 0.06 6.57 -0.16
CA ARG A 83 -0.34 5.27 -0.72
C ARG A 83 -0.40 5.23 -2.25
N PHE A 84 -0.67 6.37 -2.89
CA PHE A 84 -0.71 6.43 -4.36
C PHE A 84 0.70 6.45 -4.94
N LEU A 85 1.66 7.05 -4.24
CA LEU A 85 3.07 6.94 -4.60
C LEU A 85 3.54 5.49 -4.44
N GLU A 86 3.15 4.80 -3.36
CA GLU A 86 3.44 3.37 -3.17
C GLU A 86 2.89 2.54 -4.33
N LYS A 87 1.62 2.77 -4.73
CA LYS A 87 1.01 2.12 -5.89
C LYS A 87 1.77 2.43 -7.18
N TYR A 88 2.05 3.71 -7.46
CA TYR A 88 2.79 4.13 -8.66
C TYR A 88 4.16 3.46 -8.78
N PHE A 89 4.97 3.47 -7.71
CA PHE A 89 6.29 2.85 -7.76
C PHE A 89 6.24 1.33 -7.85
N THR A 90 5.23 0.70 -7.23
CA THR A 90 4.97 -0.73 -7.39
C THR A 90 4.67 -1.07 -8.86
N GLU A 91 3.80 -0.29 -9.51
CA GLU A 91 3.47 -0.46 -10.93
C GLU A 91 4.68 -0.18 -11.83
N LYS A 92 5.46 0.87 -11.56
CA LYS A 92 6.71 1.20 -12.29
C LYS A 92 7.72 0.07 -12.21
N LEU A 93 7.91 -0.53 -11.04
CA LEU A 93 8.77 -1.71 -10.86
C LEU A 93 8.19 -2.92 -11.61
N ALA A 94 6.89 -3.19 -11.54
CA ALA A 94 6.27 -4.29 -12.28
C ALA A 94 6.47 -4.14 -13.80
N MET A 95 6.28 -2.92 -14.33
CA MET A 95 6.46 -2.60 -15.75
C MET A 95 7.90 -2.75 -16.23
N SER A 96 8.90 -2.69 -15.33
CA SER A 96 10.30 -2.91 -15.71
C SER A 96 10.58 -4.34 -16.22
N GLY A 97 9.72 -5.30 -15.89
CA GLY A 97 9.89 -6.71 -16.27
C GLY A 97 11.01 -7.45 -15.53
N ASN A 98 11.71 -6.80 -14.61
CA ASN A 98 12.89 -7.34 -13.93
C ASN A 98 12.59 -8.16 -12.67
N TRP A 99 11.33 -8.20 -12.22
CA TRP A 99 10.96 -8.77 -10.91
C TRP A 99 9.92 -9.87 -11.09
N SER A 100 10.17 -11.02 -10.47
CA SER A 100 9.27 -12.17 -10.47
C SER A 100 8.17 -12.09 -9.41
N GLU A 101 8.42 -11.37 -8.31
CA GLU A 101 7.44 -11.13 -7.24
C GLU A 101 7.60 -9.70 -6.73
N ILE A 102 6.49 -8.96 -6.57
CA ILE A 102 6.48 -7.62 -5.98
C ILE A 102 5.32 -7.53 -4.99
N GLY A 103 5.58 -6.98 -3.81
CA GLY A 103 4.53 -6.68 -2.83
C GLY A 103 5.07 -5.98 -1.59
N SER A 104 4.17 -5.46 -0.77
CA SER A 104 4.54 -4.88 0.53
C SER A 104 4.76 -5.96 1.58
N TYR A 105 5.54 -5.66 2.61
CA TYR A 105 5.73 -6.54 3.75
C TYR A 105 5.18 -5.90 5.03
N TRP A 106 4.53 -6.71 5.87
CA TRP A 106 4.24 -6.32 7.25
C TRP A 106 4.14 -7.51 8.19
N GLU A 107 4.52 -7.29 9.44
CA GLU A 107 4.38 -8.26 10.52
C GLU A 107 2.99 -8.16 11.19
N LYS A 108 2.60 -9.22 11.92
CA LYS A 108 1.33 -9.24 12.65
C LYS A 108 1.30 -8.08 13.66
N GLY A 109 0.24 -7.28 13.61
CA GLY A 109 0.10 -6.10 14.46
C GLY A 109 0.85 -4.85 13.97
N PHE A 110 1.32 -4.84 12.72
CA PHE A 110 1.93 -3.67 12.06
C PHE A 110 3.16 -3.09 12.78
N LYS A 111 3.89 -3.93 13.52
CA LYS A 111 5.10 -3.53 14.24
C LYS A 111 6.28 -3.23 13.29
N ASN A 112 6.30 -3.90 12.15
CA ASN A 112 7.30 -3.74 11.11
C ASN A 112 6.58 -3.72 9.76
N GLN A 113 6.94 -2.78 8.89
CA GLN A 113 6.38 -2.61 7.56
C GLN A 113 7.45 -2.09 6.61
N ILE A 114 7.50 -2.68 5.41
CA ILE A 114 8.28 -2.23 4.27
C ILE A 114 7.29 -2.00 3.13
N ASP A 115 7.33 -0.82 2.54
CA ASP A 115 6.32 -0.38 1.57
C ASP A 115 6.37 -1.23 0.29
N ILE A 116 7.57 -1.49 -0.22
CA ILE A 116 7.77 -2.32 -1.42
C ILE A 116 8.93 -3.28 -1.20
N VAL A 117 8.70 -4.54 -1.53
CA VAL A 117 9.71 -5.58 -1.68
C VAL A 117 9.55 -6.14 -3.08
N ALA A 118 10.61 -6.11 -3.88
CA ALA A 118 10.65 -6.70 -5.21
C ALA A 118 11.73 -7.77 -5.25
N VAL A 119 11.44 -8.91 -5.86
CA VAL A 119 12.32 -10.09 -5.87
C VAL A 119 12.43 -10.62 -7.28
N ASN A 120 13.67 -10.87 -7.70
CA ASN A 120 13.98 -11.66 -8.88
C ASN A 120 14.57 -13.00 -8.42
N HIS A 121 13.76 -14.06 -8.52
CA HIS A 121 14.18 -15.40 -8.11
C HIS A 121 15.18 -16.05 -9.07
N LEU A 122 15.23 -15.61 -10.33
CA LEU A 122 16.15 -16.14 -11.33
C LEU A 122 17.57 -15.64 -11.08
N GLU A 123 17.73 -14.32 -10.97
CA GLU A 123 19.02 -13.66 -10.72
C GLU A 123 19.40 -13.62 -9.23
N LYS A 124 18.50 -14.06 -8.35
CA LYS A 124 18.63 -13.97 -6.90
C LYS A 124 18.96 -12.55 -6.43
N THR A 125 18.18 -11.58 -6.88
CA THR A 125 18.26 -10.20 -6.40
C THR A 125 16.95 -9.81 -5.69
N ALA A 126 17.06 -8.94 -4.69
CA ALA A 126 15.90 -8.39 -4.01
C ALA A 126 16.11 -6.91 -3.68
N LEU A 127 15.06 -6.13 -3.91
CA LEU A 127 15.01 -4.71 -3.61
C LEU A 127 14.02 -4.47 -2.47
N PHE A 128 14.49 -3.81 -1.41
CA PHE A 128 13.63 -3.23 -0.39
C PHE A 128 13.51 -1.74 -0.65
N ALA A 129 12.29 -1.21 -0.66
CA ALA A 129 12.08 0.22 -0.85
C ALA A 129 11.06 0.81 0.14
N GLU A 130 11.35 2.05 0.53
CA GLU A 130 10.46 2.90 1.32
C GLU A 130 10.01 4.07 0.47
N VAL A 131 8.73 4.37 0.51
CA VAL A 131 8.16 5.48 -0.24
C VAL A 131 7.91 6.63 0.73
N LYS A 132 8.44 7.80 0.39
CA LYS A 132 8.32 9.03 1.18
C LYS A 132 8.01 10.17 0.25
N ARG A 133 7.00 10.98 0.59
CA ARG A 133 6.72 12.19 -0.20
C ARG A 133 7.91 13.13 -0.28
N ASN A 134 8.65 13.24 0.82
CA ASN A 134 9.87 14.02 0.90
C ASN A 134 11.02 13.06 1.21
N GLU A 135 12.01 13.02 0.31
CA GLU A 135 13.22 12.19 0.41
C GLU A 135 13.92 12.36 1.76
N LYS A 136 13.84 13.54 2.40
CA LYS A 136 14.51 13.83 3.67
C LYS A 136 13.99 12.99 4.84
N HIS A 137 12.84 12.34 4.67
CA HIS A 137 12.27 11.43 5.67
C HIS A 137 12.67 9.97 5.42
N TYR A 138 13.43 9.68 4.36
CA TYR A 138 13.99 8.36 4.13
C TYR A 138 15.23 8.14 5.01
N SER A 139 15.37 6.92 5.52
CA SER A 139 16.56 6.47 6.23
C SER A 139 16.86 5.04 5.82
N GLU A 140 17.94 4.85 5.07
CA GLU A 140 18.39 3.51 4.67
C GLU A 140 18.69 2.63 5.89
N HIS A 141 19.29 3.21 6.94
CA HIS A 141 19.55 2.49 8.19
C HIS A 141 18.26 1.90 8.80
N GLN A 142 17.17 2.67 8.84
CA GLN A 142 15.88 2.16 9.34
C GLN A 142 15.32 1.06 8.42
N LEU A 143 15.44 1.23 7.11
CA LEU A 143 14.98 0.22 6.15
C LEU A 143 15.77 -1.09 6.28
N ARG A 144 17.08 -1.01 6.47
CA ARG A 144 17.93 -2.19 6.74
C ARG A 144 17.52 -2.91 8.01
N ILE A 145 17.20 -2.18 9.10
CA ILE A 145 16.66 -2.77 10.34
C ILE A 145 15.35 -3.51 10.06
N LYS A 146 14.41 -2.86 9.36
CA LYS A 146 13.12 -3.46 9.01
C LYS A 146 13.28 -4.74 8.17
N ALA A 147 14.23 -4.75 7.24
CA ALA A 147 14.52 -5.88 6.36
C ALA A 147 15.17 -7.09 7.07
N GLN A 148 15.69 -6.93 8.30
CA GLN A 148 16.35 -8.02 9.03
C GLN A 148 15.47 -9.27 9.18
N SER A 149 14.16 -9.11 9.37
CA SER A 149 13.23 -10.23 9.50
C SER A 149 13.01 -11.00 8.20
N LEU A 150 13.43 -10.45 7.05
CA LEU A 150 13.32 -11.05 5.73
C LEU A 150 14.62 -11.69 5.23
N LEU A 151 15.77 -11.34 5.81
CA LEU A 151 17.09 -11.84 5.34
C LEU A 151 17.17 -13.37 5.31
N ARG A 152 16.57 -14.05 6.29
CA ARG A 152 16.54 -15.52 6.31
C ARG A 152 15.81 -16.12 5.10
N LYS A 153 14.79 -15.45 4.57
CA LYS A 153 14.03 -15.90 3.40
C LYS A 153 14.76 -15.62 2.08
N LEU A 154 15.66 -14.65 2.10
CA LEU A 154 16.44 -14.17 0.94
C LEU A 154 17.92 -14.49 1.12
N SER A 155 18.23 -15.62 1.76
CA SER A 155 19.61 -16.07 1.96
C SER A 155 20.28 -16.34 0.60
N GLY A 156 21.44 -15.72 0.37
CA GLY A 156 22.15 -15.82 -0.89
C GLY A 156 21.60 -14.95 -2.03
N TYR A 157 20.72 -13.99 -1.72
CA TYR A 157 20.30 -12.96 -2.66
C TYR A 157 21.18 -11.72 -2.52
N GLU A 158 21.43 -11.02 -3.62
CA GLU A 158 21.95 -9.65 -3.58
C GLU A 158 20.83 -8.69 -3.19
N LEU A 159 21.10 -7.83 -2.19
CA LEU A 159 20.07 -7.02 -1.55
C LEU A 159 20.32 -5.52 -1.76
N ASP A 160 19.36 -4.86 -2.39
CA ASP A 160 19.34 -3.42 -2.59
C ASP A 160 18.34 -2.72 -1.67
N TYR A 161 18.65 -1.48 -1.35
CA TYR A 161 17.85 -0.63 -0.47
C TYR A 161 17.64 0.72 -1.13
N LEU A 162 16.38 1.14 -1.26
CA LEU A 162 16.04 2.35 -2.00
C LEU A 162 15.03 3.22 -1.27
N GLY A 163 15.24 4.53 -1.30
CA GLY A 163 14.24 5.53 -0.94
C GLY A 163 13.60 6.08 -2.20
N LEU A 164 12.27 6.02 -2.31
CA LEU A 164 11.51 6.53 -3.44
C LEU A 164 10.64 7.69 -3.00
N SER A 165 10.55 8.73 -3.83
CA SER A 165 9.89 9.98 -3.48
C SER A 165 9.25 10.71 -4.65
N LEU A 166 8.64 11.87 -4.38
CA LEU A 166 8.11 12.73 -5.44
C LEU A 166 9.18 13.20 -6.44
N LYS A 167 10.46 13.17 -6.07
CA LYS A 167 11.56 13.51 -6.98
C LYS A 167 11.88 12.40 -7.98
N ASP A 168 11.41 11.18 -7.71
CA ASP A 168 11.70 9.98 -8.51
C ASP A 168 10.53 9.59 -9.45
N LEU A 169 9.51 10.46 -9.53
CA LEU A 169 8.36 10.30 -10.42
C LEU A 169 8.81 10.18 -11.88
#